data_AF-A0A0Q8MUI4-F1
#
_entry.id   AF-A0A0Q8MUI4-F1
#
_cell.length_a   1.000
_cell.length_b   1.000
_cell.length_c   1.000
_cell.angle_alpha   90.00
_cell.angle_beta   90.00
_cell.angle_gamma   90.00
#
_symmetry.space_group_name_H-M   'P 1'
#
loop_
_entity.id
_entity.type
_entity.pdbx_description
1 polymer ?
#
loop_
_entity_poly.entity_id
_entity_poly.type
_entity_poly.pdbx_seq_one_letter_code
_entity_poly.pdbx_strand_id
1 'polypeptide(L)'
;MGIFDKIKHAIFGGEAQAAPMTTAAAAAPSGQAKPAAPAVPPPTSAPASSAPATVAATIDIVPLLDAAVKKSGQKLDWRRSIVDLMKAVGMDASLAERKELAAELGYGGDTHDTATMNMFLHKALMKRLAENGGKVPADLLD
;
A
#
# COMPACT_ATOMS: atom_id res chain seq x y z
N MET A 1 -8.91 -6.88 19.13
CA MET A 1 -8.03 -6.68 17.96
C MET A 1 -7.27 -5.39 18.19
N GLY A 2 -5.94 -5.45 18.19
CA GLY A 2 -5.09 -4.27 18.41
C GLY A 2 -5.15 -3.28 17.25
N ILE A 3 -4.67 -2.07 17.50
CA ILE A 3 -4.64 -0.98 16.51
C ILE A 3 -3.85 -1.37 15.26
N PHE A 4 -2.70 -2.03 15.44
CA PHE A 4 -1.90 -2.52 14.32
C PHE A 4 -2.69 -3.45 13.40
N ASP A 5 -3.41 -4.42 13.97
CA ASP A 5 -4.14 -5.41 13.19
C ASP A 5 -5.30 -4.79 12.39
N LYS A 6 -5.98 -3.80 12.98
CA LYS A 6 -6.98 -3.00 12.26
C LYS A 6 -6.37 -2.19 11.11
N ILE A 7 -5.21 -1.56 11.31
CA ILE A 7 -4.51 -0.82 10.25
C ILE A 7 -4.13 -1.78 9.12
N LYS A 8 -3.52 -2.91 9.48
CA LYS A 8 -3.15 -3.99 8.57
C LYS A 8 -4.35 -4.46 7.74
N HIS A 9 -5.50 -4.70 8.39
CA HIS A 9 -6.72 -5.13 7.72
C HIS A 9 -7.34 -4.03 6.85
N ALA A 10 -7.26 -2.76 7.25
CA ALA A 10 -7.75 -1.65 6.42
C ALA A 10 -6.89 -1.46 5.16
N ILE A 11 -5.59 -1.70 5.27
CA ILE A 11 -4.62 -1.66 4.18
C ILE A 11 -4.84 -2.91 3.30
N PHE A 12 -4.48 -4.10 3.77
CA PHE A 12 -4.53 -5.33 2.96
C PHE A 12 -5.96 -5.81 2.64
N GLY A 13 -6.97 -5.44 3.43
CA GLY A 13 -8.37 -5.75 3.15
C GLY A 13 -9.08 -4.71 2.28
N GLY A 14 -8.45 -3.55 2.02
CA GLY A 14 -8.97 -2.51 1.12
C GLY A 14 -8.86 -2.86 -0.37
N GLU A 15 -8.18 -3.96 -0.70
CA GLU A 15 -7.90 -4.41 -2.06
C GLU A 15 -9.13 -4.83 -2.88
N ALA A 16 -10.31 -4.97 -2.25
CA ALA A 16 -11.56 -5.19 -2.99
C ALA A 16 -11.93 -4.02 -3.94
N GLN A 17 -11.26 -2.86 -3.84
CA GLN A 17 -11.54 -1.71 -4.71
C GLN A 17 -10.32 -1.02 -5.32
N ALA A 18 -9.10 -1.53 -5.12
CA ALA A 18 -7.87 -0.93 -5.66
C ALA A 18 -7.13 -1.88 -6.61
N ALA A 19 -7.85 -2.48 -7.55
CA ALA A 19 -7.25 -3.00 -8.78
C ALA A 19 -6.90 -1.83 -9.72
N PRO A 20 -5.89 -1.98 -10.59
CA PRO A 20 -4.94 -0.95 -10.94
C PRO A 20 -5.57 0.16 -11.79
N MET A 21 -5.36 1.41 -11.40
CA MET A 21 -5.43 2.52 -12.34
C MET A 21 -4.18 2.51 -13.23
N THR A 22 -4.08 1.49 -14.08
CA THR A 22 -3.38 1.65 -15.36
C THR A 22 -4.31 2.52 -16.21
N THR A 23 -4.09 3.82 -16.12
CA THR A 23 -4.57 4.76 -17.13
C THR A 23 -3.85 4.44 -18.44
N ALA A 24 -4.44 3.53 -19.23
CA ALA A 24 -4.16 3.42 -20.65
C ALA A 24 -5.41 3.89 -21.40
N ALA A 25 -5.21 4.98 -22.12
CA ALA A 25 -6.22 5.75 -22.81
C ALA A 25 -6.97 4.96 -23.91
N ALA A 26 -8.14 5.50 -24.21
CA ALA A 26 -9.10 5.12 -25.23
C ALA A 26 -8.54 4.80 -26.63
N ALA A 27 -9.16 3.82 -27.32
CA ALA A 27 -9.62 3.98 -28.71
C ALA A 27 -10.62 2.86 -29.12
N ALA A 28 -11.88 3.28 -29.28
CA ALA A 28 -12.93 2.90 -30.24
C ALA A 28 -13.20 1.45 -30.74
N PRO A 29 -14.49 1.10 -30.99
CA PRO A 29 -14.94 -0.18 -31.52
C PRO A 29 -14.97 -0.20 -33.06
N SER A 30 -14.53 -1.30 -33.67
CA SER A 30 -14.76 -1.70 -35.07
C SER A 30 -14.33 -3.18 -35.12
N GLY A 31 -15.02 -4.18 -35.66
CA GLY A 31 -16.07 -4.27 -36.65
C GLY A 31 -15.79 -5.58 -37.42
N GLN A 32 -16.69 -6.55 -37.31
CA GLN A 32 -17.01 -7.64 -38.26
C GLN A 32 -15.91 -8.54 -38.90
N ALA A 33 -16.05 -9.84 -38.60
CA ALA A 33 -16.23 -10.99 -39.53
C ALA A 33 -15.09 -11.57 -40.42
N LYS A 34 -14.77 -12.84 -40.06
CA LYS A 34 -14.52 -14.07 -40.87
C LYS A 34 -13.20 -14.31 -41.67
N PRO A 35 -12.84 -15.61 -41.88
CA PRO A 35 -11.46 -16.12 -41.96
C PRO A 35 -11.08 -16.86 -43.26
N ALA A 36 -9.77 -17.06 -43.53
CA ALA A 36 -9.22 -18.20 -44.29
C ALA A 36 -7.66 -18.25 -44.35
N ALA A 37 -7.09 -19.31 -43.76
CA ALA A 37 -6.08 -20.25 -44.33
C ALA A 37 -4.64 -19.78 -44.73
N PRO A 38 -3.64 -20.69 -44.91
CA PRO A 38 -2.44 -20.72 -44.06
C PRO A 38 -1.09 -20.71 -44.81
N ALA A 39 0.00 -20.27 -44.14
CA ALA A 39 1.37 -20.61 -44.53
C ALA A 39 2.37 -20.55 -43.34
N VAL A 40 3.35 -21.45 -43.44
CA VAL A 40 4.30 -22.05 -42.47
C VAL A 40 5.42 -21.13 -41.90
N PRO A 41 6.18 -21.54 -40.84
CA PRO A 41 6.77 -20.67 -39.80
C PRO A 41 8.36 -20.62 -39.79
N PRO A 42 9.10 -20.30 -38.67
CA PRO A 42 9.96 -19.12 -38.44
C PRO A 42 11.45 -19.53 -38.10
N PRO A 43 12.35 -18.80 -37.38
CA PRO A 43 12.29 -17.48 -36.73
C PRO A 43 13.53 -16.54 -36.90
N THR A 44 13.33 -15.24 -36.70
CA THR A 44 14.40 -14.31 -36.29
C THR A 44 14.11 -13.82 -34.88
N SER A 45 15.14 -13.89 -34.04
CA SER A 45 15.14 -13.64 -32.61
C SER A 45 14.84 -12.17 -32.32
N ALA A 46 13.73 -11.92 -31.63
CA ALA A 46 13.49 -10.67 -30.92
C ALA A 46 13.53 -10.97 -29.41
N PRO A 47 14.31 -10.23 -28.60
CA PRO A 47 14.34 -10.43 -27.16
C PRO A 47 12.94 -10.22 -26.59
N ALA A 48 12.42 -11.27 -25.97
CA ALA A 48 11.20 -11.25 -25.21
C ALA A 48 11.27 -10.13 -24.17
N SER A 49 10.38 -9.14 -24.30
CA SER A 49 10.00 -8.27 -23.19
C SER A 49 9.68 -9.17 -22.02
N SER A 50 10.41 -8.94 -20.94
CA SER A 50 10.32 -9.64 -19.67
C SER A 50 8.85 -9.78 -19.28
N ALA A 51 8.39 -11.03 -19.19
CA ALA A 51 7.16 -11.35 -18.49
C ALA A 51 7.18 -10.61 -17.15
N PRO A 52 6.06 -10.00 -16.70
CA PRO A 52 5.98 -9.61 -15.31
C PRO A 52 6.15 -10.91 -14.54
N ALA A 53 7.28 -11.03 -13.85
CA ALA A 53 7.48 -12.07 -12.87
C ALA A 53 6.20 -12.12 -12.06
N THR A 54 5.66 -13.32 -11.88
CA THR A 54 4.72 -13.63 -10.82
C THR A 54 5.40 -13.19 -9.52
N VAL A 55 5.27 -11.91 -9.22
CA VAL A 55 5.76 -11.31 -8.00
C VAL A 55 4.94 -11.99 -6.93
N ALA A 56 5.64 -12.61 -5.97
CA ALA A 56 5.07 -12.86 -4.67
C ALA A 56 4.23 -11.63 -4.32
N ALA A 57 2.95 -11.82 -4.01
CA ALA A 57 1.96 -10.77 -3.82
C ALA A 57 2.33 -9.92 -2.60
N THR A 58 3.39 -9.14 -2.72
CA THR A 58 3.80 -8.13 -1.77
C THR A 58 2.95 -6.93 -2.06
N ILE A 59 2.10 -6.58 -1.11
CA ILE A 59 1.13 -5.51 -1.30
C ILE A 59 1.86 -4.17 -1.11
N ASP A 60 1.94 -3.38 -2.17
CA ASP A 60 2.54 -2.04 -2.09
C ASP A 60 1.72 -1.11 -1.19
N ILE A 61 2.30 -0.72 -0.06
CA ILE A 61 1.56 0.01 0.99
C ILE A 61 1.42 1.49 0.65
N VAL A 62 2.39 2.05 -0.09
CA VAL A 62 2.39 3.46 -0.51
C VAL A 62 1.14 3.84 -1.31
N PRO A 63 0.81 3.18 -2.44
CA PRO A 63 -0.39 3.53 -3.20
C PRO A 63 -1.68 3.27 -2.41
N LEU A 64 -1.66 2.32 -1.47
CA LEU A 64 -2.81 1.96 -0.67
C LEU A 64 -3.11 3.03 0.39
N LEU A 65 -2.08 3.54 1.07
CA LEU A 65 -2.21 4.70 1.96
C LEU A 65 -2.56 5.96 1.20
N ASP A 66 -1.96 6.19 0.02
CA ASP A 66 -2.29 7.37 -0.80
C ASP A 66 -3.77 7.36 -1.21
N ALA A 67 -4.29 6.19 -1.62
CA ALA A 67 -5.71 6.00 -1.89
C ALA A 67 -6.58 6.21 -0.65
N ALA A 68 -6.13 5.74 0.53
CA ALA A 68 -6.84 5.91 1.80
C ALA A 68 -6.92 7.40 2.21
N VAL A 69 -5.81 8.14 2.11
CA VAL A 69 -5.75 9.59 2.36
C VAL A 69 -6.67 10.35 1.41
N LYS A 70 -6.64 9.98 0.13
CA LYS A 70 -7.50 10.58 -0.90
C LYS A 70 -8.97 10.31 -0.60
N LYS A 71 -9.31 9.13 -0.08
CA LYS A 71 -10.66 8.79 0.39
C LYS A 71 -11.07 9.59 1.63
N SER A 72 -10.16 9.86 2.57
CA SER A 72 -10.44 10.73 3.72
C SER A 72 -10.69 12.19 3.32
N GLY A 73 -10.31 12.61 2.11
CA GLY A 73 -10.56 13.95 1.58
C GLY A 73 -9.75 15.06 2.28
N GLN A 74 -8.80 14.67 3.14
CA GLN A 74 -7.93 15.57 3.87
C GLN A 74 -6.48 15.41 3.41
N LYS A 75 -5.70 16.49 3.47
CA LYS A 75 -4.27 16.44 3.26
C LYS A 75 -3.59 15.93 4.54
N LEU A 76 -3.36 14.62 4.58
CA LEU A 76 -2.83 13.88 5.73
C LEU A 76 -1.38 13.47 5.44
N ASP A 77 -0.44 13.86 6.30
CA ASP A 77 0.99 13.57 6.16
C ASP A 77 1.37 12.22 6.81
N TRP A 78 0.76 11.13 6.34
CA TRP A 78 0.95 9.76 6.86
C TRP A 78 2.40 9.26 6.85
N ARG A 79 3.27 9.87 6.02
CA ARG A 79 4.71 9.56 5.92
C ARG A 79 5.56 10.07 7.08
N ARG A 80 5.02 11.03 7.85
CA ARG A 80 5.73 11.66 8.98
C ARG A 80 4.90 11.58 10.27
N SER A 81 3.58 11.44 10.14
CA SER A 81 2.64 11.37 11.25
C SER A 81 1.90 10.04 11.27
N ILE A 82 2.07 9.30 12.37
CA ILE A 82 1.27 8.10 12.64
C ILE A 82 -0.22 8.44 12.77
N VAL A 83 -0.52 9.64 13.25
CA VAL A 83 -1.90 10.13 13.47
C VAL A 83 -2.60 10.29 12.13
N ASP A 84 -1.94 10.94 11.18
CA ASP A 84 -2.45 11.13 9.82
C ASP A 84 -2.62 9.81 9.07
N LEU A 85 -1.72 8.85 9.27
CA LEU A 85 -1.85 7.49 8.75
C LEU A 85 -3.10 6.78 9.30
N MET A 86 -3.31 6.86 10.62
CA MET A 86 -4.49 6.28 11.25
C MET A 86 -5.79 6.92 10.74
N LYS A 87 -5.80 8.24 10.53
CA LYS A 87 -6.94 8.97 9.95
C LYS A 87 -7.18 8.63 8.49
N ALA A 88 -6.12 8.36 7.73
CA ALA A 88 -6.24 7.91 6.35
C ALA A 88 -7.00 6.58 6.25
N VAL A 89 -6.77 5.65 7.19
CA VAL A 89 -7.47 4.37 7.24
C VAL A 89 -8.82 4.43 7.99
N GLY A 90 -9.29 5.64 8.33
CA GLY A 90 -10.60 5.84 8.97
C GLY A 90 -10.64 5.60 10.48
N MET A 91 -9.50 5.68 11.18
CA MET A 91 -9.44 5.68 12.64
C MET A 91 -9.39 7.08 13.22
N ASP A 92 -9.76 7.20 14.49
CA ASP A 92 -9.84 8.47 15.21
C ASP A 92 -8.45 9.04 15.53
N ALA A 93 -7.43 8.18 15.65
CA ALA A 93 -6.07 8.59 15.99
C ALA A 93 -5.97 9.29 17.34
N SER A 94 -6.80 8.85 18.28
CA SER A 94 -6.84 9.33 19.64
C SER A 94 -5.62 8.91 20.47
N LEU A 95 -5.32 9.65 21.53
CA LEU A 95 -4.20 9.31 22.44
C LEU A 95 -4.32 7.90 23.03
N ALA A 96 -5.54 7.41 23.22
CA ALA A 96 -5.80 6.04 23.64
C ALA A 96 -5.29 5.01 22.61
N GLU A 97 -5.69 5.12 21.35
CA GLU A 97 -5.19 4.25 20.28
C GLU A 97 -3.68 4.37 20.10
N ARG A 98 -3.11 5.57 20.23
CA ARG A 98 -1.66 5.75 20.13
C ARG A 98 -0.92 5.03 21.25
N LYS A 99 -1.44 5.07 22.48
CA LYS A 99 -0.87 4.34 23.63
C LYS A 99 -1.03 2.84 23.49
N GLU A 100 -2.15 2.37 22.95
CA GLU A 100 -2.36 0.95 22.67
C GLU A 100 -1.43 0.46 21.56
N LEU A 101 -1.29 1.23 20.47
CA LEU A 101 -0.34 0.94 19.40
C LEU A 101 1.11 0.95 19.91
N ALA A 102 1.45 1.89 20.78
CA ALA A 102 2.75 1.97 21.45
C ALA A 102 3.01 0.71 22.29
N ALA A 103 2.04 0.26 23.08
CA ALA A 103 2.17 -0.97 23.87
C ALA A 103 2.32 -2.22 22.97
N GLU A 104 1.54 -2.32 21.89
CA GLU A 104 1.61 -3.41 20.91
C GLU A 104 2.96 -3.46 20.17
N LEU A 105 3.52 -2.29 19.84
CA LEU A 105 4.82 -2.15 19.18
C LEU A 105 6.01 -2.21 20.17
N GLY A 106 5.75 -2.33 21.48
CA GLY A 106 6.79 -2.40 22.51
C GLY A 106 7.51 -1.07 22.76
N TYR A 107 6.86 0.07 22.56
CA TYR A 107 7.39 1.38 22.94
C TYR A 107 7.47 1.49 24.47
N GLY A 108 8.68 1.46 25.01
CA GLY A 108 8.97 1.65 26.43
C GLY A 108 9.53 3.04 26.78
N GLY A 109 9.51 3.99 25.85
CA GLY A 109 10.07 5.34 26.04
C GLY A 109 9.11 6.30 26.75
N ASP A 110 9.57 7.55 26.92
CA ASP A 110 8.77 8.61 27.51
C ASP A 110 7.54 8.93 26.66
N THR A 111 6.36 8.83 27.28
CA THR A 111 5.07 9.20 26.65
C THR A 111 4.83 10.70 26.66
N HIS A 112 5.63 11.46 27.41
CA HIS A 112 5.65 12.92 27.37
C HIS A 112 6.34 13.45 26.10
N ASP A 113 7.33 12.73 25.56
CA ASP A 113 8.01 13.14 24.33
C ASP A 113 7.26 12.63 23.11
N THR A 114 6.25 13.40 22.70
CA THR A 114 5.34 13.01 21.62
C THR A 114 6.06 12.94 20.26
N ALA A 115 7.15 13.69 20.07
CA ALA A 115 7.92 13.69 18.83
C ALA A 115 8.72 12.37 18.68
N THR A 116 9.47 11.98 19.70
CA THR A 116 10.22 10.72 19.73
C THR A 116 9.27 9.52 19.67
N MET A 117 8.17 9.59 20.43
CA MET A 117 7.11 8.58 20.38
C MET A 117 6.54 8.45 18.97
N ASN A 118 6.21 9.55 18.29
CA ASN A 118 5.64 9.51 16.95
C ASN A 118 6.61 8.93 15.91
N MET A 119 7.88 9.32 15.95
CA MET A 119 8.91 8.77 15.06
C MET A 119 9.12 7.26 15.30
N PHE A 120 9.20 6.83 16.55
CA PHE A 120 9.31 5.41 16.88
C PHE A 120 8.09 4.63 16.41
N LEU A 121 6.88 5.09 16.73
CA LEU A 121 5.65 4.40 16.34
C LEU A 121 5.52 4.31 14.82
N HIS A 122 5.87 5.37 14.10
CA HIS A 122 5.92 5.36 12.64
C HIS A 122 6.86 4.26 12.14
N LYS A 123 8.13 4.28 12.52
CA LYS A 123 9.12 3.30 12.07
C LYS A 123 8.74 1.86 12.45
N ALA A 124 8.28 1.65 13.68
CA ALA A 124 7.89 0.34 14.18
C ALA A 124 6.64 -0.18 13.44
N LEU A 125 5.65 0.68 13.17
CA LEU A 125 4.48 0.33 12.37
C LEU A 125 4.87 -0.07 10.95
N MET A 126 5.68 0.75 10.28
CA MET A 126 6.17 0.51 8.91
C MET A 126 6.93 -0.81 8.81
N LYS A 127 7.84 -1.07 9.76
CA LYS A 127 8.58 -2.33 9.84
C LYS A 127 7.62 -3.52 10.01
N ARG A 128 6.64 -3.40 10.90
CA ARG A 128 5.68 -4.47 11.16
C ARG A 128 4.78 -4.75 9.95
N LEU A 129 4.37 -3.71 9.23
CA LEU A 129 3.66 -3.79 7.95
C LEU A 129 4.50 -4.54 6.90
N ALA A 130 5.80 -4.23 6.82
CA ALA A 130 6.72 -4.91 5.92
C ALA A 130 6.90 -6.40 6.26
N GLU A 131 7.03 -6.73 7.55
CA GLU A 131 7.11 -8.12 8.05
C GLU A 131 5.85 -8.94 7.73
N ASN A 132 4.69 -8.30 7.59
CA ASN A 132 3.40 -8.95 7.31
C ASN A 132 3.07 -9.04 5.81
N GLY A 133 4.06 -8.82 4.93
CA GLY A 133 3.89 -8.98 3.47
C GLY A 133 3.64 -7.67 2.71
N GLY A 134 3.76 -6.52 3.36
CA GLY A 134 3.66 -5.22 2.70
C GLY A 134 4.99 -4.75 2.12
N LYS A 135 4.96 -4.05 0.97
CA LYS A 135 6.12 -3.33 0.44
C LYS A 135 6.21 -1.95 1.09
N VAL A 136 7.24 -1.73 1.89
CA VAL A 136 7.55 -0.41 2.45
C VAL A 136 8.86 0.10 1.86
N PRO A 137 8.89 1.28 1.22
CA PRO A 137 10.14 1.90 0.77
C PRO A 137 11.03 2.28 1.95
N ALA A 138 12.35 2.16 1.77
CA ALA A 138 13.34 2.45 2.81
C ALA A 138 13.21 3.87 3.40
N ASP A 139 12.75 4.85 2.61
CA ASP A 139 12.47 6.22 3.04
C ASP A 139 11.49 6.31 4.23
N LEU A 140 10.58 5.32 4.37
CA LEU A 140 9.62 5.26 5.47
C LEU A 140 10.08 4.38 6.65
N LEU A 141 11.20 3.67 6.48
CA LEU A 141 11.85 2.87 7.52
C LEU A 141 12.96 3.66 8.24
N ASP A 142 13.31 4.85 7.77
CA ASP A 142 14.37 5.74 8.29
C ASP A 142 13.90 6.67 9.41
#